data_AF-A0A9E6CQ37-F1
#
_entry.id   AF-A0A9E6CQ37-F1
#
_cell.length_a   1.000
_cell.length_b   1.000
_cell.length_c   1.000
_cell.angle_alpha   90.00
_cell.angle_beta   90.00
_cell.angle_gamma   90.00
#
_symmetry.space_group_name_H-M   'P 1'
#
loop_
_entity.id
_entity.type
_entity.pdbx_description
1 polymer ?
#
loop_
_entity_poly.entity_id
_entity_poly.type
_entity_poly.pdbx_seq_one_letter_code
_entity_poly.pdbx_strand_id
1 'polypeptide(L)' 'MHEQVAAINPLRRLGKPEDIAGVIVFLASSLSGYLNGEYIPVDGGNFMI' A
#
# COMPACT_ATOMS: atom_id res chain seq x y z
N MET A 1 -14.22 15.01 -5.76
CA MET A 1 -13.09 14.67 -4.86
C MET A 1 -12.55 13.26 -5.09
N HIS A 2 -13.33 12.18 -4.89
CA HIS A 2 -12.85 10.80 -5.09
C HIS A 2 -12.24 10.54 -6.49
N GLU A 3 -12.86 11.04 -7.56
CA GLU A 3 -12.32 10.91 -8.93
C GLU A 3 -11.01 11.66 -9.15
N GLN A 4 -10.83 12.83 -8.53
CA GLN A 4 -9.60 13.62 -8.66
C GLN A 4 -8.42 12.90 -7.99
N VAL A 5 -8.67 12.27 -6.84
CA VAL A 5 -7.67 11.46 -6.13
C VAL A 5 -7.31 10.21 -6.93
N ALA A 6 -8.29 9.53 -7.52
CA ALA A 6 -8.03 8.40 -8.41
C ALA A 6 -7.22 8.82 -9.65
N ALA A 7 -7.49 10.00 -10.21
CA ALA A 7 -6.80 10.47 -11.42
C ALA A 7 -5.31 10.74 -11.22
N ILE A 8 -4.87 11.20 -10.03
CA ILE A 8 -3.46 11.48 -9.75
C ILE A 8 -2.68 10.25 -9.26
N ASN A 9 -3.37 9.21 -8.81
CA ASN A 9 -2.75 7.95 -8.43
C ASN A 9 -2.19 7.24 -9.68
N PRO A 10 -0.94 6.74 -9.70
CA PRO A 10 -0.39 6.05 -10.87
C PRO A 10 -1.22 4.84 -11.33
N LEU A 11 -1.87 4.12 -10.41
CA LEU A 11 -2.80 3.03 -10.75
C LEU A 11 -4.18 3.49 -11.22
N ARG A 12 -4.41 4.82 -11.30
CA ARG A 12 -5.64 5.46 -11.79
C ARG A 12 -6.92 5.00 -11.09
N ARG A 13 -6.80 4.58 -9.84
CA ARG A 13 -7.93 4.14 -9.01
C ARG A 13 -7.65 4.41 -7.54
N LEU A 14 -8.72 4.37 -6.75
CA LEU A 14 -8.59 4.30 -5.30
C LEU A 14 -8.18 2.90 -4.87
N GLY A 15 -7.41 2.86 -3.78
CA GLY A 15 -7.10 1.61 -3.09
C GLY A 15 -8.37 0.96 -2.55
N LYS A 16 -8.36 -0.37 -2.54
CA LYS A 16 -9.38 -1.22 -1.94
C LYS A 16 -8.77 -1.93 -0.73
N PRO A 17 -9.59 -2.45 0.21
CA PRO A 17 -9.09 -3.21 1.36
C PRO A 17 -8.15 -4.35 0.97
N GLU A 18 -8.38 -4.99 -0.18
CA GLU A 18 -7.58 -6.10 -0.66
C GLU A 18 -6.15 -5.69 -1.04
N ASP A 19 -5.92 -4.42 -1.40
CA ASP A 19 -4.61 -3.93 -1.82
C ASP A 19 -3.59 -3.89 -0.67
N ILE A 20 -4.06 -3.66 0.57
CA ILE A 20 -3.20 -3.66 1.76
C ILE A 20 -3.17 -5.03 2.46
N ALA A 21 -4.18 -5.88 2.24
CA ALA A 21 -4.33 -7.16 2.93
C ALA A 21 -3.10 -8.06 2.75
N GLY A 22 -2.52 -8.14 1.55
CA GLY A 22 -1.33 -8.96 1.30
C GLY A 22 -0.11 -8.53 2.12
N VAL A 23 0.11 -7.21 2.24
CA VAL A 23 1.21 -6.66 3.06
C VAL A 23 0.97 -6.94 4.53
N ILE A 24 -0.27 -6.80 5.02
CA ILE A 24 -0.62 -7.14 6.40
C ILE A 24 -0.35 -8.62 6.69
N VAL A 25 -0.77 -9.53 5.80
CA VAL A 25 -0.53 -10.97 5.96
C VAL A 25 0.96 -11.27 5.98
N PHE A 26 1.76 -10.66 5.10
CA PHE A 26 3.21 -10.79 5.13
C PHE A 26 3.80 -10.33 6.47
N LEU A 27 3.42 -9.13 6.93
CA LEU A 27 3.92 -8.55 8.18
C LEU A 27 3.49 -9.33 9.43
N ALA A 28 2.32 -9.94 9.40
CA ALA A 28 1.81 -10.78 10.49
C ALA A 28 2.39 -12.21 10.48
N SER A 29 3.05 -12.61 9.39
CA SER A 29 3.64 -13.94 9.24
C SER A 29 5.06 -14.02 9.78
N SER A 30 5.61 -15.23 9.87
CA SER A 30 7.03 -15.42 10.20
C SER A 30 7.99 -14.95 9.09
N LEU A 31 7.49 -14.67 7.89
CA LEU A 31 8.32 -14.26 6.75
C LEU A 31 8.95 -12.87 6.95
N SER A 32 8.34 -12.02 7.78
CA SER A 32 8.82 -10.68 8.10
C SER A 32 9.66 -10.62 9.39
N GLY A 33 10.11 -11.75 9.94
CA GLY A 33 10.67 -11.83 11.30
C GLY A 33 11.89 -10.95 11.62
N TYR A 34 12.58 -10.42 10.60
CA TYR A 34 13.69 -9.47 10.78
C TYR A 34 13.33 -8.01 10.41
N LEU A 35 12.13 -7.77 9.90
CA LEU A 35 11.68 -6.46 9.44
C LEU A 35 11.00 -5.71 10.59
N ASN A 36 11.54 -4.55 10.94
CA ASN A 36 10.97 -3.63 11.93
C ASN A 36 11.39 -2.19 11.63
N GLY A 37 10.65 -1.21 12.14
CA GLY A 37 10.99 0.22 12.02
C GLY A 37 10.84 0.82 10.61
N GLU A 38 10.28 0.08 9.65
CA GLU A 38 10.19 0.48 8.26
C GLU A 38 8.82 1.07 7.89
N TYR A 39 8.81 2.01 6.94
CA TYR A 39 7.59 2.54 6.34
C TYR A 39 7.35 1.88 4.98
N ILE A 40 6.29 1.08 4.88
CA ILE A 40 5.92 0.37 3.64
C ILE A 40 4.69 1.05 3.02
N PRO A 41 4.85 1.96 2.04
CA PRO A 41 3.72 2.58 1.37
C PRO A 41 2.97 1.57 0.50
N VAL A 42 1.66 1.49 0.70
CA VAL A 42 0.73 0.69 -0.12
C VAL A 42 -0.34 1.61 -0.68
N ASP A 43 0.06 2.45 -1.62
CA ASP A 43 -0.74 3.60 -2.07
C ASP A 43 -0.91 3.68 -3.59
N GLY A 44 -0.55 2.63 -4.32
CA GLY A 44 -0.60 2.62 -5.79
C GLY A 44 0.47 3.48 -6.45
N GLY A 45 1.55 3.81 -5.75
CA GLY A 45 2.68 4.61 -6.24
C GLY A 45 2.49 6.11 -6.10
N ASN A 46 1.52 6.54 -5.27
CA ASN A 46 1.24 7.96 -5.06
C ASN A 46 2.39 8.68 -4.35
N PHE A 47 3.12 7.97 -3.50
CA PHE A 47 4.35 8.43 -2.87
C PHE A 47 5.54 7.67 -3.47
N MET A 48 6.43 8.40 -4.15
CA MET A 48 7.75 7.91 -4.53
C MET A 48 8.80 8.70 -3.76
N ILE A 49 9.62 7.98 -2.99
CA ILE A 49 10.86 8.47 -2.36
C ILE A 49 12.05 8.19 -3.26
#